data_AF-A0AAI8SME4-F1
#
_entry.id   AF-A0AAI8SME4-F1
#
_cell.length_a   1.000
_cell.length_b   1.000
_cell.length_c   1.000
_cell.angle_alpha   90.00
_cell.angle_beta   90.00
_cell.angle_gamma   90.00
#
_symmetry.space_group_name_H-M   'P 1'
#
loop_
_entity.id
_entity.type
_entity.pdbx_description
1 polymer ?
#
loop_
_entity_poly.entity_id
_entity_poly.type
_entity_poly.pdbx_seq_one_letter_code
_entity_poly.pdbx_strand_id
1 'polypeptide(L)'
;MVVAPDWNSHAADGGRADLLRSLDFTRGLAGDSGAVALVGWSLGGVAAAGVTLQADRFGVASLHTFCLAGAFMVPDPLTGRAATDTVPPDRSGTAFTLLHGVADDVVPVSASRDFAAHLQRIGRPVQLVEVAADHGSIAGADYDPVADRYQPGAREETLRVAGEVAARIAATLRYLGG
;
A
#
# COMPACT_ATOMS: atom_id res chain seq x y z
N MET A 1 5.50 0.36 -16.57
CA MET A 1 5.73 1.76 -16.12
C MET A 1 5.48 1.81 -14.62
N VAL A 2 6.20 2.66 -13.89
CA VAL A 2 6.03 2.86 -12.44
C VAL A 2 5.97 4.36 -12.18
N VAL A 3 5.02 4.79 -11.35
CA VAL A 3 4.91 6.16 -10.85
C VAL A 3 5.13 6.10 -9.34
N ALA A 4 6.10 6.87 -8.84
CA ALA A 4 6.38 6.99 -7.41
C ALA A 4 5.94 8.40 -6.95
N PRO A 5 4.87 8.52 -6.15
CA PRO A 5 4.46 9.79 -5.59
C PRO A 5 5.56 10.34 -4.66
N ASP A 6 6.02 11.56 -4.93
CA ASP A 6 6.79 12.36 -3.97
C ASP A 6 5.78 13.18 -3.16
N TRP A 7 5.46 12.71 -1.95
CA TRP A 7 4.41 13.28 -1.12
C TRP A 7 4.92 13.50 0.31
N ASN A 8 4.49 14.58 0.94
CA ASN A 8 4.95 14.94 2.28
C ASN A 8 3.83 14.72 3.32
N SER A 9 3.91 13.62 4.07
CA SER A 9 2.96 13.33 5.15
C SER A 9 2.98 14.33 6.31
N HIS A 10 4.02 15.17 6.42
CA HIS A 10 4.13 16.24 7.40
C HIS A 10 3.60 17.59 6.89
N ALA A 11 3.13 17.67 5.64
CA ALA A 11 2.46 18.86 5.14
C ALA A 11 1.19 19.15 5.96
N ALA A 12 0.72 20.40 5.93
CA ALA A 12 -0.44 20.83 6.72
C ALA A 12 -1.73 20.04 6.42
N ASP A 13 -1.85 19.49 5.21
CA ASP A 13 -2.95 18.63 4.77
C ASP A 13 -2.62 17.13 4.83
N GLY A 14 -1.53 16.75 5.50
CA GLY A 14 -1.04 15.37 5.60
C GLY A 14 -0.53 14.79 4.27
N GLY A 15 -0.18 15.64 3.30
CA GLY A 15 0.28 15.22 1.97
C GLY A 15 -0.85 14.82 1.02
N ARG A 16 -2.10 15.09 1.41
CA ARG A 16 -3.30 14.79 0.62
C ARG A 16 -3.22 15.36 -0.80
N ALA A 17 -2.84 16.63 -0.94
CA ALA A 17 -2.81 17.29 -2.24
C ALA A 17 -1.76 16.67 -3.18
N ASP A 18 -0.61 16.24 -2.67
CA ASP A 18 0.43 15.56 -3.44
C ASP A 18 -0.06 14.19 -3.94
N LEU A 19 -0.71 13.42 -3.07
CA LEU A 19 -1.27 12.12 -3.42
C LEU A 19 -2.37 12.23 -4.48
N LEU A 20 -3.29 13.19 -4.36
CA LEU A 20 -4.35 13.42 -5.34
C LEU A 20 -3.79 13.81 -6.71
N ARG A 21 -2.81 14.74 -6.74
CA ARG A 21 -2.14 15.12 -8.00
C ARG A 21 -1.43 13.93 -8.65
N SER A 22 -0.76 13.11 -7.86
CA SER A 22 -0.08 11.92 -8.36
C SER A 22 -1.05 10.89 -8.92
N LEU A 23 -2.23 10.77 -8.30
CA LEU A 23 -3.29 9.89 -8.79
C LEU A 23 -3.86 10.37 -10.12
N ASP A 24 -4.15 11.66 -10.25
CA ASP A 24 -4.64 12.25 -11.51
C ASP A 24 -3.60 12.12 -12.63
N PHE A 25 -2.32 12.33 -12.33
CA PHE A 25 -1.23 12.09 -13.28
C PHE A 25 -1.16 10.62 -13.72
N THR A 26 -1.26 9.68 -12.78
CA THR A 26 -1.25 8.23 -13.07
C THR A 26 -2.44 7.83 -13.94
N ARG A 27 -3.63 8.38 -13.67
CA ARG A 27 -4.84 8.15 -14.48
C ARG A 27 -4.63 8.64 -15.93
N GLY A 28 -4.03 9.81 -16.10
CA GLY A 28 -3.68 10.32 -17.43
C GLY A 28 -2.74 9.39 -18.20
N LEU A 29 -1.81 8.73 -17.52
CA LEU A 29 -0.89 7.77 -18.13
C LEU A 29 -1.53 6.39 -18.42
N ALA A 30 -2.49 5.96 -17.60
CA ALA A 30 -3.18 4.66 -17.78
C ALA A 30 -4.19 4.67 -18.95
N GLY A 31 -4.53 5.86 -19.46
CA GLY A 31 -5.46 6.04 -20.58
C GLY A 31 -6.85 5.47 -20.30
N ASP A 32 -7.56 5.08 -21.36
CA ASP A 32 -8.95 4.65 -21.30
C ASP A 32 -9.20 3.39 -20.44
N SER A 33 -8.16 2.56 -20.24
CA SER A 33 -8.27 1.39 -19.37
C SER A 33 -8.36 1.76 -17.89
N GLY A 34 -7.74 2.88 -17.49
CA GLY A 34 -7.61 3.31 -16.09
C GLY A 34 -6.96 2.28 -15.17
N ALA A 35 -6.40 1.19 -15.72
CA ALA A 35 -6.06 -0.02 -15.01
C ALA A 35 -4.69 0.12 -14.34
N VAL A 36 -4.67 0.19 -13.01
CA VAL A 36 -3.43 0.40 -12.24
C VAL A 36 -3.34 -0.58 -11.08
N ALA A 37 -2.13 -1.09 -10.83
CA ALA A 37 -1.81 -1.75 -9.58
C ALA A 37 -1.25 -0.71 -8.61
N LEU A 38 -1.74 -0.72 -7.37
CA LEU A 38 -1.28 0.19 -6.33
C LEU A 38 -0.34 -0.55 -5.39
N VAL A 39 0.79 0.07 -5.05
CA VAL A 39 1.71 -0.42 -4.02
C VAL A 39 1.93 0.71 -3.04
N GLY A 40 1.64 0.47 -1.77
CA GLY A 40 1.81 1.46 -0.71
C GLY A 40 2.52 0.86 0.49
N TRP A 41 3.48 1.60 1.05
CA TRP A 41 4.20 1.21 2.26
C TRP A 41 3.81 2.11 3.44
N SER A 42 3.63 1.53 4.63
CA SER A 42 3.29 2.25 5.87
C SER A 42 2.04 3.12 5.68
N LEU A 43 2.14 4.43 5.89
CA LEU A 43 1.07 5.40 5.59
C LEU A 43 0.61 5.37 4.13
N GLY A 44 1.53 5.14 3.18
CA GLY A 44 1.20 4.95 1.77
C GLY A 44 0.38 3.68 1.53
N GLY A 45 0.54 2.65 2.36
CA GLY A 45 -0.30 1.45 2.35
C GLY A 45 -1.76 1.75 2.70
N VAL A 46 -1.97 2.68 3.64
CA VAL A 46 -3.31 3.18 3.99
C VAL A 46 -3.90 3.98 2.84
N ALA A 47 -3.12 4.88 2.23
CA ALA A 47 -3.56 5.66 1.07
C ALA A 47 -3.98 4.77 -0.11
N ALA A 48 -3.15 3.76 -0.45
CA ALA A 48 -3.43 2.81 -1.52
C ALA A 48 -4.73 2.02 -1.24
N ALA A 49 -4.93 1.57 0.00
CA ALA A 49 -6.16 0.91 0.40
C ALA A 49 -7.38 1.84 0.33
N GLY A 50 -7.24 3.09 0.78
CA GLY A 50 -8.27 4.12 0.70
C GLY A 50 -8.72 4.40 -0.74
N VAL A 51 -7.77 4.51 -1.68
CA VAL A 51 -8.06 4.64 -3.13
C VAL A 51 -8.84 3.43 -3.62
N THR A 52 -8.39 2.23 -3.27
CA THR A 52 -8.99 0.98 -3.75
C THR A 52 -10.42 0.78 -3.24
N LEU A 53 -10.66 1.07 -1.97
CA LEU A 53 -11.99 0.93 -1.36
C LEU A 53 -12.97 2.02 -1.84
N GLN A 54 -12.46 3.12 -2.40
CA GLN A 54 -13.25 4.22 -2.95
C GLN A 54 -12.91 4.46 -4.43
N ALA A 55 -12.63 3.39 -5.17
CA ALA A 55 -12.16 3.46 -6.55
C ALA A 55 -13.06 4.34 -7.44
N ASP A 56 -14.38 4.24 -7.29
CA ASP A 56 -15.36 5.08 -8.01
C ASP A 56 -15.22 6.57 -7.70
N ARG A 57 -14.97 6.93 -6.43
CA ARG A 57 -14.77 8.32 -5.99
C ARG A 57 -13.53 8.93 -6.63
N PHE A 58 -12.49 8.12 -6.81
CA PHE A 58 -11.22 8.57 -7.37
C PHE A 58 -11.11 8.34 -8.88
N GLY A 59 -12.09 7.66 -9.49
CA GLY A 59 -12.12 7.37 -10.93
C GLY A 59 -10.95 6.52 -11.40
N VAL A 60 -10.59 5.49 -10.62
CA VAL A 60 -9.46 4.58 -10.88
C VAL A 60 -9.98 3.15 -11.00
N ALA A 61 -9.51 2.39 -11.99
CA ALA A 61 -9.75 0.96 -12.06
C ALA A 61 -8.56 0.22 -11.43
N SER A 62 -8.61 -0.06 -10.13
CA SER A 62 -7.51 -0.78 -9.47
C SER A 62 -7.53 -2.26 -9.84
N LEU A 63 -6.43 -2.76 -10.43
CA LEU A 63 -6.26 -4.18 -10.77
C LEU A 63 -5.98 -5.03 -9.53
N HIS A 64 -5.10 -4.52 -8.66
CA HIS A 64 -4.70 -5.16 -7.42
C HIS A 64 -4.05 -4.13 -6.50
N THR A 65 -4.14 -4.35 -5.20
CA THR A 65 -3.53 -3.44 -4.22
C THR A 65 -2.61 -4.20 -3.27
N PHE A 66 -1.35 -3.76 -3.24
CA PHE A 66 -0.32 -4.28 -2.36
C PHE A 66 -0.05 -3.28 -1.24
N CYS A 67 -0.22 -3.71 0.00
CA CYS A 67 0.10 -2.91 1.17
C CYS A 67 1.29 -3.54 1.89
N LEU A 68 2.40 -2.82 1.98
CA LEU A 68 3.60 -3.22 2.69
C LEU A 68 3.57 -2.57 4.07
N ALA A 69 3.57 -3.34 5.15
CA ALA A 69 3.58 -2.83 6.52
C ALA A 69 2.55 -1.70 6.76
N GLY A 70 1.32 -1.85 6.23
CA GLY A 70 0.33 -0.78 6.20
C GLY A 70 -0.09 -0.32 7.59
N ALA A 71 -0.05 1.00 7.84
CA ALA A 71 -0.37 1.60 9.13
C ALA A 71 -1.90 1.74 9.35
N PHE A 72 -2.68 0.68 9.20
CA PHE A 72 -4.15 0.74 9.13
C PHE A 72 -4.86 1.22 10.42
N MET A 73 -4.12 1.38 11.51
CA MET A 73 -4.61 1.98 12.76
C MET A 73 -4.69 3.52 12.71
N VAL A 74 -4.08 4.16 11.70
CA VAL A 74 -4.08 5.62 11.54
C VAL A 74 -5.10 6.05 10.47
N PRO A 75 -5.58 7.31 10.50
CA PRO A 75 -6.46 7.82 9.46
C PRO A 75 -5.81 7.79 8.08
N ASP A 76 -6.59 7.44 7.06
CA ASP A 76 -6.21 7.51 5.66
C ASP A 76 -5.86 8.96 5.27
N PRO A 77 -4.65 9.23 4.74
CA PRO A 77 -4.24 10.58 4.37
C PRO A 77 -5.13 11.21 3.28
N LEU A 78 -5.82 10.40 2.49
CA LEU A 78 -6.74 10.88 1.45
C LEU A 78 -8.15 11.19 1.94
N THR A 79 -8.52 10.83 3.16
CA THR A 79 -9.89 11.05 3.67
C THR A 79 -9.97 11.55 5.10
N GLY A 80 -8.90 11.41 5.88
CA GLY A 80 -8.88 11.71 7.32
C GLY A 80 -9.71 10.73 8.15
N ARG A 81 -10.13 9.60 7.59
CA ARG A 81 -10.96 8.59 8.26
C ARG A 81 -10.23 7.26 8.37
N ALA A 82 -10.64 6.39 9.27
CA ALA A 82 -10.06 5.04 9.31
C ALA A 82 -10.38 4.31 7.99
N ALA A 83 -9.42 3.57 7.44
CA ALA A 83 -9.64 2.80 6.22
C ALA A 83 -10.82 1.81 6.36
N THR A 84 -11.03 1.29 7.59
CA THR A 84 -12.12 0.39 7.96
C THR A 84 -13.49 1.06 8.07
N ASP A 85 -13.58 2.38 8.09
CA ASP A 85 -14.86 3.10 8.05
C ASP A 85 -15.45 3.14 6.64
N THR A 86 -14.64 2.77 5.64
CA THR A 86 -15.05 2.77 4.25
C THR A 86 -15.90 1.54 3.96
N VAL A 87 -17.17 1.77 3.63
CA VAL A 87 -18.07 0.71 3.16
C VAL A 87 -18.22 0.86 1.65
N PRO A 88 -17.55 0.02 0.83
CA PRO A 88 -17.74 0.08 -0.60
C PRO A 88 -19.16 -0.38 -0.98
N PRO A 89 -19.76 0.21 -2.02
CA PRO A 89 -21.12 -0.12 -2.45
C PRO A 89 -21.25 -1.54 -3.03
N ASP A 90 -20.17 -2.08 -3.61
CA ASP A 90 -20.10 -3.46 -4.14
C ASP A 90 -19.26 -4.37 -3.23
N ARG A 91 -19.64 -5.65 -3.09
CA ARG A 91 -18.86 -6.69 -2.41
C ARG A 91 -17.89 -7.45 -3.34
N SER A 92 -18.10 -7.44 -4.66
CA SER A 92 -17.02 -7.74 -5.61
C SER A 92 -16.12 -6.52 -5.76
N GLY A 93 -14.81 -6.68 -5.64
CA GLY A 93 -13.90 -5.56 -5.73
C GLY A 93 -12.47 -6.03 -5.74
N THR A 94 -11.58 -5.09 -6.06
CA THR A 94 -10.16 -5.34 -6.26
C THR A 94 -9.54 -6.15 -5.12
N ALA A 95 -8.75 -7.16 -5.47
CA ALA A 95 -8.07 -8.01 -4.52
C ALA A 95 -6.89 -7.27 -3.85
N PHE A 96 -6.66 -7.63 -2.59
CA PHE A 96 -5.56 -7.11 -1.79
C PHE A 96 -4.50 -8.18 -1.52
N THR A 97 -3.24 -7.76 -1.50
CA THR A 97 -2.16 -8.51 -0.83
C THR A 97 -1.53 -7.61 0.21
N LEU A 98 -1.65 -8.01 1.48
CA LEU A 98 -0.98 -7.35 2.60
C LEU A 98 0.31 -8.11 2.87
N LEU A 99 1.46 -7.45 2.78
CA LEU A 99 2.75 -8.00 3.20
C LEU A 99 3.17 -7.30 4.48
N HIS A 100 3.50 -8.05 5.53
CA HIS A 100 3.88 -7.47 6.82
C HIS A 100 5.09 -8.15 7.43
N GLY A 101 6.05 -7.37 7.92
CA GLY A 101 7.23 -7.86 8.60
C GLY A 101 6.92 -8.37 10.00
N VAL A 102 7.27 -9.62 10.34
CA VAL A 102 7.04 -10.14 11.70
C VAL A 102 7.93 -9.49 12.76
N ALA A 103 9.02 -8.84 12.33
CA ALA A 103 9.93 -8.08 13.16
C ALA A 103 9.71 -6.56 13.02
N ASP A 104 8.57 -6.13 12.47
CA ASP A 104 8.20 -4.72 12.38
C ASP A 104 7.90 -4.16 13.78
N ASP A 105 8.75 -3.23 14.22
CA ASP A 105 8.70 -2.55 15.50
C ASP A 105 8.03 -1.15 15.43
N VAL A 106 7.68 -0.70 14.22
CA VAL A 106 7.01 0.59 13.98
C VAL A 106 5.51 0.41 13.83
N VAL A 107 5.09 -0.57 13.02
CA VAL A 107 3.69 -0.93 12.79
C VAL A 107 3.51 -2.39 13.21
N PRO A 108 2.81 -2.68 14.32
CA PRO A 108 2.60 -4.05 14.74
C PRO A 108 1.84 -4.87 13.69
N VAL A 109 2.24 -6.12 13.51
CA VAL A 109 1.62 -7.07 12.57
C VAL A 109 0.10 -7.23 12.77
N SER A 110 -0.39 -6.97 13.99
CA SER A 110 -1.83 -6.96 14.27
C SER A 110 -2.60 -5.97 13.39
N ALA A 111 -2.01 -4.84 12.99
CA ALA A 111 -2.67 -3.87 12.12
C ALA A 111 -3.07 -4.49 10.76
N SER A 112 -2.16 -5.25 10.14
CA SER A 112 -2.47 -5.95 8.88
C SER A 112 -3.40 -7.14 9.10
N ARG A 113 -3.31 -7.85 10.23
CA ARG A 113 -4.25 -8.93 10.58
C ARG A 113 -5.67 -8.41 10.76
N ASP A 114 -5.84 -7.33 11.51
CA ASP A 114 -7.14 -6.71 11.79
C ASP A 114 -7.75 -6.13 10.51
N PHE A 115 -6.92 -5.51 9.66
CA PHE A 115 -7.37 -5.01 8.36
C PHE A 115 -7.74 -6.15 7.39
N ALA A 116 -6.97 -7.25 7.35
CA ALA A 116 -7.33 -8.43 6.58
C ALA A 116 -8.67 -9.03 7.03
N ALA A 117 -8.86 -9.19 8.35
CA ALA A 117 -10.13 -9.64 8.92
C ALA A 117 -11.27 -8.68 8.56
N HIS A 118 -11.00 -7.37 8.51
CA HIS A 118 -11.96 -6.39 8.04
C HIS A 118 -12.35 -6.58 6.57
N LEU A 119 -11.36 -6.67 5.67
CA LEU A 119 -11.58 -6.91 4.24
C LEU A 119 -12.39 -8.19 4.01
N GLN A 120 -12.05 -9.29 4.71
CA GLN A 120 -12.78 -10.55 4.64
C GLN A 120 -14.26 -10.40 5.05
N ARG A 121 -14.53 -9.67 6.15
CA ARG A 121 -15.90 -9.45 6.65
C ARG A 121 -16.76 -8.66 5.66
N ILE A 122 -16.15 -7.71 4.94
CA ILE A 122 -16.86 -6.93 3.90
C ILE A 122 -16.86 -7.63 2.53
N GLY A 123 -16.35 -8.87 2.47
CA GLY A 123 -16.35 -9.69 1.24
C GLY A 123 -15.24 -9.35 0.25
N ARG A 124 -14.24 -8.56 0.66
CA ARG A 124 -13.10 -8.20 -0.20
C ARG A 124 -12.05 -9.33 -0.22
N PRO A 125 -11.64 -9.80 -1.41
CA PRO A 125 -10.54 -10.78 -1.51
C PRO A 125 -9.25 -10.20 -0.94
N VAL A 126 -8.64 -10.92 -0.02
CA VAL A 126 -7.38 -10.50 0.61
C VAL A 126 -6.49 -11.70 0.92
N GLN A 127 -5.20 -11.53 0.66
CA GLN A 127 -4.14 -12.41 1.14
C GLN A 127 -3.25 -11.64 2.11
N LEU A 128 -3.07 -12.15 3.31
CA LEU A 128 -2.05 -11.66 4.25
C LEU A 128 -0.81 -12.57 4.16
N VAL A 129 0.35 -11.96 3.96
CA VAL A 129 1.65 -12.63 3.90
C VAL A 129 2.57 -12.02 4.95
N GLU A 130 2.91 -12.82 5.95
CA GLU A 130 3.89 -12.44 6.96
C GLU A 130 5.29 -12.84 6.48
N VAL A 131 6.23 -11.91 6.54
CA VAL A 131 7.61 -12.08 6.06
C VAL A 131 8.62 -11.79 7.17
N ALA A 132 9.78 -12.46 7.13
CA ALA A 132 10.89 -12.17 8.03
C ALA A 132 11.58 -10.86 7.61
N ALA A 133 10.98 -9.75 8.03
CA ALA A 133 11.40 -8.39 7.72
C ALA A 133 11.07 -7.45 8.90
N ASP A 134 11.83 -6.36 9.00
CA ASP A 134 11.50 -5.18 9.81
C ASP A 134 10.64 -4.19 9.01
N HIS A 135 10.33 -3.02 9.59
CA HIS A 135 9.48 -2.01 8.94
C HIS A 135 10.06 -1.49 7.62
N GLY A 136 11.38 -1.32 7.52
CA GLY A 136 12.06 -0.72 6.37
C GLY A 136 12.40 -1.73 5.28
N SER A 137 12.96 -2.87 5.68
CA SER A 137 13.47 -3.90 4.78
C SER A 137 12.41 -4.49 3.86
N ILE A 138 11.15 -4.55 4.31
CA ILE A 138 10.01 -4.97 3.48
C ILE A 138 9.79 -4.04 2.28
N ALA A 139 10.16 -2.77 2.39
CA ALA A 139 10.13 -1.77 1.33
C ALA A 139 11.50 -1.60 0.63
N GLY A 140 12.49 -2.42 0.98
CA GLY A 140 13.87 -2.28 0.50
C GLY A 140 14.59 -1.05 1.05
N ALA A 141 14.19 -0.59 2.24
CA ALA A 141 14.79 0.55 2.91
C ALA A 141 15.58 0.14 4.16
N ASP A 142 16.66 0.87 4.43
CA ASP A 142 17.36 0.84 5.70
C ASP A 142 16.97 2.09 6.52
N TYR A 143 16.77 1.92 7.83
CA TYR A 143 16.54 3.04 8.72
C TYR A 143 17.88 3.62 9.20
N ASP A 144 18.07 4.92 9.00
CA ASP A 144 19.18 5.68 9.58
C ASP A 144 18.70 6.32 10.90
N PRO A 145 19.12 5.81 12.07
CA PRO A 145 18.69 6.34 13.35
C PRO A 145 19.33 7.69 13.70
N VAL A 146 20.42 8.08 13.02
CA VAL A 146 21.08 9.36 13.25
C VAL A 146 20.35 10.47 12.49
N ALA A 147 19.96 10.21 11.25
CA ALA A 147 19.19 11.14 10.43
C ALA A 147 17.67 11.01 10.61
N ASP A 148 17.22 10.06 11.43
CA ASP A 148 15.81 9.71 11.69
C ASP A 148 14.98 9.59 10.40
N ARG A 149 15.50 8.80 9.46
CA ARG A 149 14.85 8.61 8.16
C ARG A 149 15.17 7.27 7.52
N TYR A 150 14.29 6.84 6.64
CA TYR A 150 14.55 5.71 5.77
C TYR A 150 15.34 6.13 4.52
N GLN A 151 16.27 5.27 4.11
CA GLN A 151 17.09 5.44 2.92
C GLN A 151 17.07 4.15 2.08
N PRO A 152 17.43 4.20 0.80
CA PRO A 152 17.58 3.00 -0.02
C PRO A 152 18.48 1.98 0.68
N GLY A 153 17.99 0.75 0.79
CA GLY A 153 18.69 -0.30 1.51
C GLY A 153 19.95 -0.78 0.79
N ALA A 154 21.02 -0.98 1.56
CA ALA A 154 22.29 -1.52 1.07
C ALA A 154 22.72 -2.81 1.79
N ARG A 155 22.07 -3.13 2.92
CA ARG A 155 22.32 -4.40 3.63
C ARG A 155 21.84 -5.59 2.80
N GLU A 156 22.60 -6.67 2.82
CA GLU A 156 22.27 -7.91 2.10
C GLU A 156 20.89 -8.45 2.47
N GLU A 157 20.54 -8.40 3.75
CA GLU A 157 19.23 -8.80 4.23
C GLU A 157 18.10 -7.95 3.64
N THR A 158 18.27 -6.63 3.61
CA THR A 158 17.30 -5.70 3.03
C THR A 158 17.10 -5.97 1.53
N LEU A 159 18.18 -6.19 0.79
CA LEU A 159 18.12 -6.52 -0.64
C LEU A 159 17.42 -7.86 -0.89
N ARG A 160 17.70 -8.87 -0.04
CA ARG A 160 17.05 -10.19 -0.10
C ARG A 160 15.54 -10.06 0.12
N VAL A 161 15.12 -9.35 1.16
CA VAL A 161 13.70 -9.12 1.47
C VAL A 161 13.01 -8.32 0.35
N ALA A 162 13.65 -7.26 -0.16
CA ALA A 162 13.12 -6.47 -1.26
C ALA A 162 12.92 -7.33 -2.53
N GLY A 163 13.89 -8.19 -2.87
CA GLY A 163 13.77 -9.12 -3.98
C GLY A 163 12.62 -10.13 -3.77
N GLU A 164 12.47 -10.62 -2.54
CA GLU A 164 11.39 -11.52 -2.15
C GLU A 164 9.99 -10.88 -2.29
N VAL A 165 9.83 -9.62 -1.88
CA VAL A 165 8.59 -8.83 -2.00
C VAL A 165 8.31 -8.52 -3.47
N ALA A 166 9.32 -8.04 -4.21
CA ALA A 166 9.20 -7.74 -5.63
C ALA A 166 8.79 -8.97 -6.45
N ALA A 167 9.35 -10.15 -6.14
CA ALA A 167 9.01 -11.40 -6.81
C ALA A 167 7.53 -11.78 -6.61
N ARG A 168 6.98 -11.56 -5.41
CA ARG A 168 5.56 -11.80 -5.09
C ARG A 168 4.62 -10.85 -5.83
N ILE A 169 4.95 -9.56 -5.84
CA ILE A 169 4.19 -8.54 -6.60
C ILE A 169 4.19 -8.92 -8.09
N ALA A 170 5.35 -9.18 -8.66
CA ALA A 170 5.48 -9.56 -10.07
C ALA A 170 4.74 -10.85 -10.42
N ALA A 171 4.78 -11.87 -9.55
CA ALA A 171 4.03 -13.11 -9.76
C ALA A 171 2.52 -12.85 -9.78
N THR A 172 2.00 -12.08 -8.83
CA THR A 172 0.57 -11.74 -8.74
C THR A 172 0.11 -10.98 -9.98
N LEU A 173 0.86 -9.96 -10.41
CA LEU A 173 0.52 -9.17 -11.60
C LEU A 173 0.53 -9.99 -12.89
N ARG A 174 1.43 -10.97 -13.02
CA ARG A 174 1.44 -11.88 -14.18
C ARG A 174 0.16 -12.74 -14.27
N TYR A 175 -0.41 -13.15 -13.15
CA TYR A 175 -1.67 -13.91 -13.15
C TYR A 175 -2.90 -13.05 -13.47
N LEU A 176 -2.82 -11.73 -13.25
CA LEU A 176 -3.93 -10.80 -13.54
C LEU A 176 -3.94 -10.30 -14.99
N GLY A 177 -2.80 -10.37 -15.70
CA GLY A 177 -2.67 -9.98 -17.10
C GLY A 177 -2.71 -11.14 -18.10
N GLY A 178 -2.98 -12.37 -17.63
CA GLY A 178 -3.08 -13.59 -18.43
C GLY A 178 -4.51 -14.00 -18.76
#